data_AF-A0A242MT36-F1
#
_entry.id   AF-A0A242MT36-F1
#
_cell.length_a   1.000
_cell.length_b   1.000
_cell.length_c   1.000
_cell.angle_alpha   90.00
_cell.angle_beta   90.00
_cell.angle_gamma   90.00
#
_symmetry.space_group_name_H-M   'P 1'
#
loop_
_entity.id
_entity.type
_entity.pdbx_description
1 polymer ?
#
loop_
_entity_poly.entity_id
_entity_poly.type
_entity_poly.pdbx_seq_one_letter_code
_entity_poly.pdbx_strand_id
1 'polypeptide(L)' 'MGSVLNAMDSESSGACYTACTFIPKTATANRKILANAMERAGFVNYPSEWWHWSYGDRYWAVVTQQAQAVYGPVEEDSVA' A
#
# COMPACT_ATOMS: atom_id res chain seq x y z
N MET A 1 -4.12 7.21 11.03
CA MET A 1 -4.55 6.65 9.73
C MET A 1 -5.72 5.66 9.85
N GLY A 2 -6.42 5.57 10.98
CA GLY A 2 -7.61 4.71 11.14
C GLY A 2 -7.31 3.33 11.74
N SER A 3 -6.09 2.84 11.57
CA SER A 3 -5.52 1.70 12.31
C SER A 3 -4.02 1.95 12.55
N VAL A 4 -3.39 1.09 13.36
CA VAL A 4 -1.93 1.05 13.50
C VAL A 4 -1.30 0.47 12.22
N LEU A 5 -0.05 0.81 11.98
CA LEU A 5 0.77 0.22 10.91
C LEU A 5 0.89 -1.30 11.15
N ASN A 6 0.85 -2.10 10.08
CA ASN A 6 0.94 -3.57 10.11
C ASN A 6 -0.19 -4.29 10.85
N ALA A 7 -1.28 -3.60 11.23
CA ALA A 7 -2.43 -4.28 11.82
C ALA A 7 -3.13 -5.19 10.80
N MET A 8 -3.39 -6.42 11.20
CA MET A 8 -4.21 -7.32 10.41
C MET A 8 -5.69 -6.90 10.45
N ASP A 9 -6.50 -7.51 9.58
CA ASP A 9 -7.95 -7.30 9.55
C ASP A 9 -8.59 -7.55 10.93
N SER A 10 -8.27 -8.69 11.56
CA SER A 10 -8.80 -9.07 12.88
C SER A 10 -8.45 -8.08 13.98
N GLU A 11 -7.25 -7.50 13.96
CA GLU A 11 -6.76 -6.55 14.96
C GLU A 11 -7.36 -5.15 14.77
N SER A 12 -7.62 -4.78 13.52
CA SER A 12 -8.12 -3.46 13.14
C SER A 12 -9.63 -3.41 12.92
N SER A 13 -10.32 -4.54 12.99
CA SER A 13 -11.75 -4.67 12.61
C SER A 13 -12.01 -4.10 11.21
N GLY A 14 -11.16 -4.45 10.24
CA GLY A 14 -11.25 -3.97 8.86
C GLY A 14 -10.79 -2.52 8.64
N ALA A 15 -10.28 -1.83 9.66
CA ALA A 15 -9.73 -0.50 9.45
C ALA A 15 -8.42 -0.53 8.65
N CYS A 16 -7.71 -1.67 8.52
CA CYS A 16 -6.50 -1.78 7.68
C CYS A 16 -6.77 -1.56 6.19
N TYR A 17 -7.94 -1.95 5.67
CA TYR A 17 -8.31 -1.79 4.26
C TYR A 17 -8.29 -0.34 3.83
N THR A 18 -7.62 -0.02 2.72
CA THR A 18 -7.40 1.36 2.24
C THR A 18 -8.72 2.11 2.07
N ALA A 19 -9.71 1.46 1.46
CA ALA A 19 -11.03 2.02 1.17
C ALA A 19 -12.01 2.02 2.37
N CYS A 20 -11.58 1.59 3.57
CA CYS A 20 -12.44 1.58 4.75
C CYS A 20 -12.96 3.00 5.07
N THR A 21 -14.28 3.14 5.13
CA THR A 21 -14.97 4.39 5.44
C THR A 21 -15.34 4.52 6.92
N PHE A 22 -15.26 3.43 7.68
CA PHE A 22 -15.56 3.39 9.11
C PHE A 22 -14.32 3.73 9.96
N ILE A 23 -13.72 4.89 9.67
CA ILE A 23 -12.56 5.44 10.38
C ILE A 23 -12.79 6.94 10.66
N PRO A 24 -12.07 7.55 11.61
CA PRO A 24 -12.21 8.99 11.87
C PRO A 24 -12.02 9.83 10.59
N LYS A 25 -12.80 10.91 10.44
CA LYS A 25 -12.73 11.78 9.24
C LYS A 25 -11.31 12.29 8.94
N THR A 26 -10.54 12.58 9.98
CA THR A 26 -9.13 12.98 9.87
C THR A 26 -8.26 11.86 9.27
N ALA A 27 -8.53 10.60 9.62
CA ALA A 27 -7.85 9.46 9.02
C ALA A 27 -8.20 9.31 7.53
N THR A 28 -9.47 9.46 7.15
CA THR A 28 -9.87 9.46 5.74
C THR A 28 -9.18 10.58 4.96
N ALA A 29 -9.12 11.80 5.52
CA ALA A 29 -8.43 12.93 4.89
C ALA A 29 -6.94 12.65 4.70
N ASN A 30 -6.27 12.12 5.73
CA ASN A 30 -4.84 11.78 5.64
C ASN A 30 -4.59 10.66 4.61
N ARG A 31 -5.45 9.65 4.53
CA ARG A 31 -5.37 8.61 3.49
C ARG A 31 -5.52 9.17 2.09
N LYS A 32 -6.43 10.13 1.88
CA LYS A 32 -6.56 10.81 0.58
C LYS A 32 -5.30 11.58 0.21
N ILE A 33 -4.69 12.29 1.17
CA ILE A 33 -3.43 13.02 0.93
C ILE A 33 -2.32 12.03 0.53
N LEU A 34 -2.16 10.95 1.29
CA LEU A 34 -1.17 9.91 0.99
C LEU A 34 -1.41 9.30 -0.39
N ALA A 35 -2.64 8.88 -0.68
CA ALA A 35 -2.98 8.25 -1.95
C ALA A 35 -2.69 9.18 -3.13
N ASN A 36 -3.16 10.43 -3.06
CA ASN A 36 -2.88 11.43 -4.10
C ASN A 36 -1.38 11.65 -4.31
N ALA A 37 -0.57 11.65 -3.24
CA ALA A 37 0.88 11.84 -3.35
C ALA A 37 1.55 10.64 -4.03
N MET A 38 1.22 9.42 -3.58
CA MET A 38 1.83 8.18 -4.05
C MET A 38 1.40 7.83 -5.47
N GLU A 39 0.11 7.97 -5.80
CA GLU A 39 -0.41 7.75 -7.16
C GLU A 39 0.22 8.72 -8.17
N ARG A 40 0.38 10.00 -7.80
CA ARG A 40 1.08 10.99 -8.65
C ARG A 40 2.55 10.68 -8.86
N ALA A 41 3.19 9.98 -7.92
CA ALA A 41 4.56 9.51 -8.05
C ALA A 41 4.64 8.17 -8.81
N GLY A 42 3.51 7.59 -9.23
CA GLY A 42 3.44 6.36 -10.02
C GLY A 42 3.33 5.08 -9.20
N PHE A 43 3.15 5.16 -7.88
CA PHE A 43 2.94 3.99 -7.02
C PHE A 43 1.49 3.49 -7.11
N VAL A 44 1.29 2.21 -6.82
CA VAL A 44 -0.05 1.61 -6.63
C VAL A 44 -0.22 1.14 -5.20
N ASN A 45 -1.43 1.27 -4.65
CA ASN A 45 -1.74 0.79 -3.31
C ASN A 45 -2.18 -0.68 -3.32
N TYR A 46 -1.84 -1.39 -2.24
CA TYR A 46 -2.44 -2.69 -1.95
C TYR A 46 -3.75 -2.52 -1.14
N PRO A 47 -4.92 -2.97 -1.65
CA PRO A 47 -6.22 -2.61 -1.07
C PRO A 47 -6.45 -3.01 0.39
N SER A 48 -5.77 -4.05 0.88
CA SER A 48 -5.95 -4.54 2.26
C SER A 48 -5.10 -3.82 3.30
N GLU A 49 -4.14 -2.98 2.87
CA GLU A 49 -3.18 -2.30 3.73
C GLU A 49 -3.02 -0.84 3.30
N TRP A 50 -3.56 0.11 4.08
CA TRP A 50 -3.49 1.54 3.74
C TRP A 50 -2.07 2.10 3.62
N TRP A 51 -1.08 1.45 4.25
CA TRP A 51 0.33 1.84 4.24
C TRP A 51 1.13 1.19 3.11
N HIS A 52 0.61 0.16 2.45
CA HIS A 52 1.37 -0.61 1.48
C HIS A 52 1.27 0.02 0.10
N TRP A 53 2.43 0.34 -0.46
CA TRP A 53 2.58 0.92 -1.78
C TRP A 53 3.66 0.19 -2.54
N SER A 54 3.42 -0.03 -3.82
CA SER A 54 4.25 -0.82 -4.70
C SER A 54 4.64 0.01 -5.93
N TYR A 55 5.90 -0.10 -6.33
CA TYR A 55 6.44 0.57 -7.52
C TYR A 55 7.52 -0.30 -8.17
N GLY A 56 7.36 -0.56 -9.46
CA GLY A 56 8.33 -1.28 -10.26
C GLY A 56 8.47 -2.77 -9.95
N ASP A 57 7.87 -3.30 -8.88
CA ASP A 57 7.83 -4.74 -8.61
C ASP A 57 6.75 -5.48 -9.43
N ARG A 58 6.58 -6.79 -9.18
CA ARG A 58 5.62 -7.64 -9.87
C ARG A 58 4.16 -7.23 -9.65
N TYR A 59 3.80 -6.83 -8.43
CA TYR A 59 2.44 -6.39 -8.13
C TYR A 59 2.14 -5.08 -8.88
N TRP A 60 3.07 -4.12 -8.82
CA TRP A 60 2.96 -2.88 -9.59
C TRP A 60 2.77 -3.15 -11.08
N ALA A 61 3.60 -4.03 -11.67
CA ALA A 61 3.50 -4.34 -13.11
C ALA A 61 2.14 -4.95 -13.48
N VAL A 62 1.59 -5.83 -12.66
CA VAL A 62 0.26 -6.43 -12.88
C VAL A 62 -0.83 -5.36 -12.80
N VAL A 63 -0.84 -4.54 -11.75
CA VAL A 63 -1.88 -3.53 -11.53
C VAL A 63 -1.83 -2.43 -12.58
N THR A 64 -0.63 -2.04 -13.02
CA THR A 64 -0.42 -1.01 -14.05
C THR A 64 -0.33 -1.55 -15.48
N GLN A 65 -0.63 -2.85 -15.67
CA GLN A 65 -0.64 -3.54 -16.97
C GLN A 65 0.66 -3.40 -17.78
N GLN A 66 1.80 -3.42 -17.09
CA GLN A 66 3.11 -3.42 -17.72
C GLN A 66 3.52 -4.84 -18.13
N ALA A 67 4.27 -4.95 -19.22
CA ALA A 67 4.73 -6.25 -19.72
C ALA A 67 5.66 -6.98 -18.72
N GLN A 68 6.42 -6.22 -17.91
CA GLN A 68 7.33 -6.75 -16.92
C GLN A 68 7.53 -5.76 -15.75
N ALA A 69 8.01 -6.27 -14.62
CA ALA A 69 8.49 -5.47 -13.51
C ALA A 69 9.75 -4.68 -13.92
N VAL A 70 9.90 -3.49 -13.36
CA VAL A 70 11.13 -2.67 -13.48
C VAL A 70 12.25 -3.30 -12.64
N TYR A 71 11.89 -3.81 -11.46
CA TYR A 71 12.81 -4.43 -10.52
C TYR A 71 12.55 -5.94 -10.45
N GLY A 72 13.62 -6.71 -10.57
CA GLY A 72 13.62 -8.15 -10.32
C GLY A 72 13.78 -8.48 -8.83
N PRO A 73 13.66 -9.77 -8.46
CA PRO A 73 14.04 -10.21 -7.13
C PRO A 73 15.52 -9.92 -6.88
N VAL A 74 15.86 -9.55 -5.65
CA VAL A 74 17.23 -9.47 -5.17
C VAL A 74 17.48 -10.64 -4.22
N GLU A 75 18.68 -11.20 -4.26
CA GLU A 75 19.09 -12.13 -3.22
C GLU A 75 19.36 -11.33 -1.94
N GLU A 76 18.91 -11.85 -0.80
CA GLU A 76 19.37 -11.31 0.48
C GLU A 76 20.82 -11.75 0.65
N ASP A 77 21.76 -10.82 0.53
CA ASP A 77 23.13 -11.06 0.99
C ASP A 77 23.06 -11.31 2.49
N SER A 78 23.15 -12.58 2.90
CA SER A 78 23.31 -12.94 4.30
C SER A 78 24.63 -12.34 4.77
N VAL A 79 24.56 -11.19 5.45
CA VAL A 79 25.70 -10.64 6.19
C VAL A 79 26.06 -11.69 7.25
N ALA A 80 27.18 -12.37 7.01
CA ALA A 80 27.80 -13.30 7.96
C ALA A 80 28.42 -12.54 9.14
#